data_AF-A0A8R1Y5S8-F1
#
_entry.id   AF-A0A8R1Y5S8-F1
#
_cell.length_a   1.000
_cell.length_b   1.000
_cell.length_c   1.000
_cell.angle_alpha   90.00
_cell.angle_beta   90.00
_cell.angle_gamma   90.00
#
_symmetry.space_group_name_H-M   'P 1'
#
loop_
_entity.id
_entity.type
_entity.pdbx_description
1 polymer ?
#
loop_
_entity_poly.entity_id
_entity_poly.type
_entity_poly.pdbx_seq_one_letter_code
_entity_poly.pdbx_strand_id
1 'polypeptide(L)'
;MCKAPEKPLPDPAVVGAMLALKAAYDKKVVPSEKRYLYHEFDTPPLNEEEFKGKPTILLLGQYSVGKTSMISYLLNGNYPGADIGPEPTTDIFAHVDYSEKTQTISGITLASDKNYQFQSLNIFGDVFMNKLRATRFNAPLLKYISIIDTPGILTGDKQVENRGYDFAQVIKFLSSKVDCIFLLFDANKLDISDEYKQVIQILEGNEDKIKIILNKADWVRPRELVHVRGALMWALGKIMRCPEVPKVYIGSFWPYWSNKNVLLRDAIMEDLTAVVKEIADLPNSYHRRRINDVAKRARNVRIHSYVMDEIMKRKLFFSITLTAPDTETEPKKLRNVYRDLAANRRIVLNDFPDPELFHKKAKKTNAKDWARIDFKLDKLLNSFIENDIGPILKAVMNEKECKINFPVPKKVPLPEDYNKLVKNKKLPQFLPESSQNQSSKDEKKSSKDKDSKEKDTEQSKQKNQSQDDGTTESKVKEGGVSTQKVANVFA
;
A
#
# COMPACT_ATOMS: atom_id res chain seq x y z
N MET A 1 7.55 51.24 9.96
CA MET A 1 6.46 50.30 10.31
C MET A 1 7.01 49.25 11.29
N CYS A 2 6.70 49.38 12.58
CA CYS A 2 7.02 48.35 13.57
C CYS A 2 6.21 47.08 13.21
N LYS A 3 6.89 45.97 12.92
CA LYS A 3 6.21 44.68 12.73
C LYS A 3 5.49 44.33 14.03
N ALA A 4 4.21 43.96 13.94
CA ALA A 4 3.50 43.38 15.07
C ALA A 4 4.32 42.19 15.61
N PRO A 5 4.47 42.05 16.94
CA PRO A 5 5.19 40.91 17.52
C PRO A 5 4.55 39.63 17.00
N GLU A 6 5.37 38.73 16.46
CA GLU A 6 4.88 37.45 15.95
C GLU A 6 4.20 36.70 17.09
N LYS A 7 2.97 36.22 16.86
CA LYS A 7 2.29 35.35 17.82
C LYS A 7 3.18 34.15 18.12
N PRO A 8 3.46 33.86 19.42
CA PRO A 8 4.24 32.69 19.79
C PRO A 8 3.52 31.42 19.34
N LEU A 9 4.29 30.37 19.03
CA LEU A 9 3.71 29.05 18.80
C LEU A 9 3.13 28.53 20.13
N PRO A 10 2.02 27.77 20.09
CA PRO A 10 1.43 27.22 21.30
C PRO A 10 2.36 26.19 21.93
N ASP A 11 2.41 26.14 23.26
CA ASP A 11 3.23 25.18 24.00
C ASP A 11 2.67 23.75 23.81
N PRO A 12 3.45 22.81 23.22
CA PRO A 12 2.99 21.43 23.01
C PRO A 12 2.62 20.70 24.31
N ALA A 13 3.18 21.09 25.46
CA ALA A 13 2.81 20.51 26.76
C ALA A 13 1.40 20.93 27.23
N VAL A 14 0.90 22.06 26.74
CA VAL A 14 -0.41 22.62 27.14
C VAL A 14 -1.51 22.24 26.15
N VAL A 15 -1.26 22.39 24.84
CA VAL A 15 -2.27 22.14 23.81
C VAL A 15 -2.22 20.72 23.24
N GLY A 16 -1.19 19.95 23.56
CA GLY A 16 -0.93 18.65 22.96
C GLY A 16 -0.07 18.74 21.69
N ALA A 17 0.65 17.66 21.40
CA ALA A 17 1.69 17.65 20.38
C ALA A 17 1.15 17.91 18.95
N MET A 18 0.02 17.31 18.57
CA MET A 18 -0.51 17.46 17.19
C MET A 18 -1.00 18.88 16.89
N LEU A 19 -1.61 19.57 17.87
CA LEU A 19 -2.03 20.96 17.70
C LEU A 19 -0.83 21.90 17.58
N ALA A 20 0.20 21.68 18.39
CA ALA A 20 1.45 22.44 18.30
C ALA A 20 2.20 22.18 16.99
N LEU A 21 2.27 20.91 16.55
CA LEU A 21 2.87 20.53 15.27
C LEU A 21 2.17 21.21 14.09
N LYS A 22 0.83 21.19 14.08
CA LYS A 22 0.04 21.86 13.04
C LYS A 22 0.28 23.36 13.02
N ALA A 23 0.25 24.01 14.19
CA ALA A 23 0.51 25.46 14.29
C ALA A 23 1.92 25.84 13.80
N ALA A 24 2.93 25.03 14.15
CA ALA A 24 4.30 25.21 13.69
C ALA A 24 4.44 24.99 12.16
N TYR A 25 3.79 23.94 11.63
CA TYR A 25 3.75 23.62 10.21
C TYR A 25 3.11 24.75 9.39
N ASP A 26 1.91 25.22 9.79
CA ASP A 26 1.20 26.31 9.13
C ASP A 26 2.01 27.61 9.11
N LYS A 27 2.69 27.92 10.22
CA LYS A 27 3.46 29.16 10.36
C LYS A 27 4.80 29.12 9.62
N LYS A 28 5.50 27.99 9.65
CA LYS A 28 6.91 27.91 9.23
C LYS A 28 7.18 27.10 7.97
N VAL A 29 6.29 26.17 7.58
CA VAL A 29 6.50 25.27 6.42
C VAL A 29 5.60 25.64 5.25
N VAL A 30 4.29 25.81 5.49
CA VAL A 30 3.29 26.12 4.45
C VAL A 30 3.64 27.36 3.59
N PRO A 31 4.20 28.46 4.13
CA PRO A 31 4.60 29.60 3.30
C PRO A 31 5.63 29.24 2.22
N SER A 32 6.58 28.36 2.54
CA SER A 32 7.57 27.85 1.58
C SER A 32 6.93 26.92 0.56
N GLU A 33 6.03 26.03 0.99
CA GLU A 33 5.31 25.14 0.07
C GLU A 33 4.53 25.92 -0.99
N LYS A 34 3.85 27.00 -0.57
CA LYS A 34 3.10 27.88 -1.48
C LYS A 34 4.03 28.65 -2.42
N ARG A 35 5.10 29.27 -1.89
CA ARG A 35 6.04 30.08 -2.68
C ARG A 35 6.74 29.28 -3.77
N TYR A 36 7.13 28.05 -3.48
CA TYR A 36 7.90 27.21 -4.40
C TYR A 36 7.03 26.18 -5.13
N LEU A 37 5.71 26.35 -5.13
CA LEU A 37 4.74 25.50 -5.82
C LEU A 37 4.88 24.01 -5.48
N TYR A 38 5.22 23.67 -4.24
CA TYR A 38 5.57 22.29 -3.84
C TYR A 38 4.47 21.28 -4.20
N HIS A 39 3.20 21.69 -4.11
CA HIS A 39 2.04 20.87 -4.46
C HIS A 39 1.99 20.44 -5.94
N GLU A 40 2.59 21.22 -6.86
CA GLU A 40 2.72 20.86 -8.27
C GLU A 40 3.79 19.78 -8.49
N PHE A 41 4.75 19.68 -7.58
CA PHE A 41 5.90 18.76 -7.66
C PHE A 41 5.74 17.52 -6.77
N ASP A 42 4.90 17.57 -5.75
CA ASP A 42 4.71 16.47 -4.81
C ASP A 42 3.26 16.38 -4.33
N THR A 43 2.95 16.69 -3.07
CA THR A 43 1.58 16.65 -2.51
C THR A 43 1.14 18.04 -2.01
N PRO A 44 -0.17 18.32 -1.98
CA PRO A 44 -0.70 19.54 -1.38
C PRO A 44 -0.34 19.66 0.11
N PRO A 45 -0.44 20.89 0.68
CA PRO A 45 -0.29 21.12 2.10
C PRO A 45 -1.19 20.19 2.93
N LEU A 46 -0.69 19.74 4.07
CA LEU A 46 -1.44 18.86 4.96
C LEU A 46 -2.64 19.63 5.55
N ASN A 47 -3.82 19.02 5.53
CA ASN A 47 -5.01 19.59 6.17
C ASN A 47 -5.01 19.31 7.68
N GLU A 48 -5.90 19.97 8.43
CA GLU A 48 -5.96 19.84 9.89
C GLU A 48 -6.30 18.41 10.37
N GLU A 49 -7.15 17.72 9.61
CA GLU A 49 -7.61 16.37 9.92
C GLU A 49 -6.53 15.31 9.69
N GLU A 50 -5.56 15.56 8.82
CA GLU A 50 -4.39 14.68 8.67
C GLU A 50 -3.50 14.66 9.93
N PHE A 51 -3.52 15.73 10.75
CA PHE A 51 -2.82 15.73 12.04
C PHE A 51 -3.63 15.03 13.13
N LYS A 52 -4.96 15.20 13.13
CA LYS A 52 -5.87 14.74 14.19
C LYS A 52 -6.51 13.37 13.95
N GLY A 53 -6.49 12.90 12.70
CA GLY A 53 -7.15 11.66 12.28
C GLY A 53 -6.62 10.44 13.02
N LYS A 54 -7.37 9.35 13.04
CA LYS A 54 -6.93 8.13 13.72
C LYS A 54 -5.72 7.51 13.01
N PRO A 55 -4.85 6.80 13.74
CA PRO A 55 -3.85 5.97 13.10
C PRO A 55 -4.49 5.00 12.11
N THR A 56 -3.94 4.95 10.90
CA THR A 56 -4.54 4.18 9.79
C THR A 56 -3.60 3.09 9.30
N ILE A 57 -4.15 1.89 9.10
CA ILE A 57 -3.45 0.74 8.49
C ILE A 57 -3.89 0.60 7.03
N LEU A 58 -2.96 0.59 6.09
CA LEU A 58 -3.20 0.31 4.67
C LEU A 58 -2.87 -1.15 4.35
N LEU A 59 -3.83 -1.92 3.85
CA LEU A 59 -3.57 -3.30 3.40
C LEU A 59 -3.33 -3.31 1.89
N LEU A 60 -2.20 -3.89 1.45
CA LEU A 60 -1.84 -4.06 0.05
C LEU A 60 -1.55 -5.52 -0.24
N GLY A 61 -1.90 -5.97 -1.45
CA GLY A 61 -1.63 -7.34 -1.89
C GLY A 61 -2.51 -7.76 -3.07
N GLN A 62 -2.07 -8.80 -3.76
CA GLN A 62 -2.77 -9.35 -4.93
C GLN A 62 -4.18 -9.86 -4.61
N TYR A 63 -4.91 -10.29 -5.64
CA TYR A 63 -6.21 -10.91 -5.47
C TYR A 63 -6.16 -12.14 -4.57
N SER A 64 -7.21 -12.28 -3.76
CA SER A 64 -7.45 -13.44 -2.89
C SER A 64 -6.35 -13.75 -1.87
N VAL A 65 -5.36 -12.88 -1.64
CA VAL A 65 -4.34 -13.06 -0.59
C VAL A 65 -4.91 -13.01 0.84
N GLY A 66 -6.14 -12.50 1.00
CA GLY A 66 -6.88 -12.50 2.27
C GLY A 66 -6.89 -11.16 3.01
N LYS A 67 -6.81 -10.01 2.31
CA LYS A 67 -6.90 -8.67 2.92
C LYS A 67 -8.21 -8.47 3.69
N THR A 68 -9.34 -8.60 3.00
CA THR A 68 -10.68 -8.48 3.60
C THR A 68 -10.91 -9.52 4.69
N SER A 69 -10.45 -10.76 4.50
CA SER A 69 -10.55 -11.82 5.52
C SER A 69 -9.75 -11.48 6.78
N MET A 70 -8.55 -10.91 6.63
CA MET A 70 -7.73 -10.43 7.75
C MET A 70 -8.44 -9.31 8.52
N ILE A 71 -9.06 -8.36 7.82
CA ILE A 71 -9.85 -7.29 8.46
C ILE A 71 -11.00 -7.92 9.24
N SER A 72 -11.78 -8.82 8.62
CA SER A 72 -12.89 -9.48 9.31
C SER A 72 -12.45 -10.28 10.53
N TYR A 73 -11.27 -10.91 10.47
CA TYR A 73 -10.68 -11.62 11.60
C TYR A 73 -10.32 -10.67 12.74
N LEU A 74 -9.65 -9.55 12.44
CA LEU A 74 -9.26 -8.54 13.43
C LEU A 74 -10.46 -7.82 14.06
N LEU A 75 -11.52 -7.62 13.29
CA LEU A 75 -12.76 -6.97 13.74
C LEU A 75 -13.76 -7.94 14.39
N ASN A 76 -13.46 -9.26 14.40
CA ASN A 76 -14.37 -10.32 14.85
C ASN A 76 -15.75 -10.25 14.16
N GLY A 77 -15.75 -9.98 12.85
CA GLY A 77 -16.96 -9.84 12.04
C GLY A 77 -16.69 -9.12 10.72
N ASN A 78 -17.55 -9.32 9.73
CA ASN A 78 -17.44 -8.63 8.44
C ASN A 78 -17.87 -7.17 8.58
N TYR A 79 -17.13 -6.26 7.96
CA TYR A 79 -17.58 -4.87 7.83
C TYR A 79 -18.68 -4.77 6.74
N PRO A 80 -19.62 -3.82 6.86
CA PRO A 80 -20.66 -3.62 5.85
C PRO A 80 -20.11 -3.33 4.44
N GLY A 81 -20.59 -4.09 3.45
CA GLY A 81 -20.12 -4.02 2.06
C GLY A 81 -18.80 -4.74 1.79
N ALA A 82 -18.32 -5.56 2.74
CA ALA A 82 -17.24 -6.50 2.49
C ALA A 82 -17.75 -7.69 1.66
N ASP A 83 -17.19 -7.87 0.46
CA ASP A 83 -17.41 -9.05 -0.35
C ASP A 83 -16.16 -9.95 -0.34
N ILE A 84 -16.25 -11.09 0.34
CA ILE A 84 -15.16 -12.08 0.43
C ILE A 84 -15.43 -13.18 -0.60
N GLY A 85 -14.61 -13.24 -1.66
CA GLY A 85 -14.71 -14.26 -2.69
C GLY A 85 -13.37 -14.59 -3.36
N PRO A 86 -13.33 -15.64 -4.20
CA PRO A 86 -12.14 -16.00 -4.99
C PRO A 86 -11.97 -15.08 -6.20
N GLU A 87 -13.05 -14.53 -6.71
CA GLU A 87 -13.06 -13.60 -7.83
C GLU A 87 -12.64 -12.20 -7.35
N PRO A 88 -12.30 -11.27 -8.27
CA PRO A 88 -12.09 -9.86 -7.97
C PRO A 88 -13.35 -9.21 -7.36
N THR A 89 -13.61 -9.44 -6.07
CA THR A 89 -14.80 -8.94 -5.37
C THR A 89 -14.63 -7.52 -4.87
N THR A 90 -13.46 -7.20 -4.31
CA THR A 90 -13.12 -5.85 -3.84
C THR A 90 -12.56 -5.04 -5.01
N ASP A 91 -13.39 -4.21 -5.63
CA ASP A 91 -13.01 -3.27 -6.69
C ASP A 91 -12.89 -1.81 -6.21
N ILE A 92 -13.12 -1.58 -4.91
CA ILE A 92 -13.07 -0.26 -4.26
C ILE A 92 -12.03 -0.20 -3.14
N PHE A 93 -11.55 1.00 -2.86
CA PHE A 93 -10.88 1.35 -1.62
C PHE A 93 -11.94 1.52 -0.52
N ALA A 94 -11.91 0.67 0.49
CA ALA A 94 -12.81 0.73 1.63
C ALA A 94 -12.08 1.28 2.86
N HIS A 95 -12.40 2.51 3.24
CA HIS A 95 -11.95 3.10 4.50
C HIS A 95 -12.89 2.69 5.64
N VAL A 96 -12.44 1.75 6.46
CA VAL A 96 -13.17 1.15 7.56
C VAL A 96 -12.84 1.89 8.86
N ASP A 97 -13.84 2.54 9.45
CA ASP A 97 -13.69 3.41 10.63
C ASP A 97 -14.86 3.23 11.61
N TYR A 98 -14.78 3.84 12.78
CA TYR A 98 -15.79 3.74 13.82
C TYR A 98 -16.98 4.66 13.59
N SER A 99 -18.17 4.15 13.89
CA SER A 99 -19.35 4.97 14.18
C SER A 99 -20.30 4.15 15.05
N GLU A 100 -20.99 4.79 15.99
CA GLU A 100 -22.06 4.13 16.76
C GLU A 100 -23.18 3.62 15.85
N LYS A 101 -23.48 4.36 14.79
CA LYS A 101 -24.47 3.99 13.78
C LYS A 101 -23.77 3.57 12.50
N THR A 102 -24.06 2.37 12.01
CA THR A 102 -23.56 1.90 10.72
C THR A 102 -23.91 2.87 9.59
N GLN A 103 -22.89 3.33 8.88
CA GLN A 103 -23.01 4.27 7.77
C GLN A 103 -22.05 3.87 6.66
N THR A 104 -22.50 4.04 5.42
CA THR A 104 -21.68 3.89 4.23
C THR A 104 -21.71 5.20 3.46
N ILE A 105 -20.55 5.81 3.23
CA ILE A 105 -20.41 7.12 2.61
C ILE A 105 -19.61 6.96 1.32
N SER A 106 -20.11 7.52 0.22
CA SER A 106 -19.42 7.49 -1.07
C SER A 106 -18.19 8.40 -1.09
N GLY A 107 -17.20 8.09 -1.92
CA GLY A 107 -16.00 8.91 -2.06
C GLY A 107 -16.31 10.33 -2.50
N ILE A 108 -17.25 10.54 -3.41
CA ILE A 108 -17.66 11.90 -3.85
C ILE A 108 -18.14 12.74 -2.66
N THR A 109 -18.94 12.16 -1.76
CA THR A 109 -19.37 12.86 -0.54
C THR A 109 -18.19 13.12 0.39
N LEU A 110 -17.26 12.16 0.54
CA LEU A 110 -16.05 12.32 1.35
C LEU A 110 -15.11 13.41 0.84
N ALA A 111 -15.01 13.62 -0.48
CA ALA A 111 -14.22 14.72 -1.05
C ALA A 111 -14.73 16.11 -0.63
N SER A 112 -16.04 16.22 -0.38
CA SER A 112 -16.69 17.46 0.06
C SER A 112 -16.64 17.64 1.58
N ASP A 113 -16.35 16.58 2.34
CA ASP A 113 -16.26 16.59 3.79
C ASP A 113 -14.89 17.14 4.24
N LYS A 114 -14.87 18.38 4.73
CA LYS A 114 -13.65 19.03 5.25
C LYS A 114 -13.07 18.33 6.48
N ASN A 115 -13.88 17.54 7.18
CA ASN A 115 -13.47 16.80 8.37
C ASN A 115 -12.93 15.39 8.03
N TYR A 116 -12.82 15.05 6.74
CA TYR A 116 -12.31 13.76 6.33
C TYR A 116 -10.77 13.79 6.20
N GLN A 117 -10.08 12.92 6.96
CA GLN A 117 -8.61 12.87 6.99
C GLN A 117 -7.97 12.61 5.62
N PHE A 118 -8.68 11.94 4.70
CA PHE A 118 -8.18 11.68 3.34
C PHE A 118 -8.92 12.51 2.28
N GLN A 119 -9.48 13.66 2.65
CA GLN A 119 -10.15 14.57 1.71
C GLN A 119 -9.24 14.98 0.54
N SER A 120 -7.92 15.06 0.78
CA SER A 120 -6.92 15.36 -0.23
C SER A 120 -6.79 14.31 -1.34
N LEU A 121 -7.42 13.14 -1.23
CA LEU A 121 -7.55 12.16 -2.32
C LEU A 121 -8.39 12.66 -3.51
N ASN A 122 -9.17 13.74 -3.33
CA ASN A 122 -9.95 14.34 -4.40
C ASN A 122 -9.10 14.75 -5.62
N ILE A 123 -7.78 14.93 -5.46
CA ILE A 123 -6.85 15.20 -6.55
C ILE A 123 -6.81 14.12 -7.64
N PHE A 124 -7.25 12.89 -7.34
CA PHE A 124 -7.32 11.77 -8.30
C PHE A 124 -8.60 11.79 -9.16
N GLY A 125 -9.51 12.73 -8.90
CA GLY A 125 -10.70 12.97 -9.71
C GLY A 125 -11.82 11.95 -9.51
N ASP A 126 -12.96 12.23 -10.16
CA ASP A 126 -14.22 11.53 -9.90
C ASP A 126 -14.18 10.03 -10.20
N VAL A 127 -13.38 9.61 -11.19
CA VAL A 127 -13.22 8.18 -11.52
C VAL A 127 -12.70 7.40 -10.32
N PHE A 128 -11.65 7.92 -9.66
CA PHE A 128 -11.13 7.34 -8.43
C PHE A 128 -12.10 7.52 -7.26
N MET A 129 -12.73 8.69 -7.12
CA MET A 129 -13.66 8.93 -6.00
C MET A 129 -14.88 8.00 -6.03
N ASN A 130 -15.32 7.55 -7.21
CA ASN A 130 -16.34 6.50 -7.35
C ASN A 130 -15.86 5.11 -6.90
N LYS A 131 -14.54 4.92 -6.82
CA LYS A 131 -13.88 3.71 -6.30
C LYS A 131 -13.42 3.86 -4.84
N LEU A 132 -13.81 4.94 -4.14
CA LEU A 132 -13.57 5.11 -2.71
C LEU A 132 -14.89 5.05 -1.95
N ARG A 133 -14.88 4.40 -0.78
CA ARG A 133 -16.02 4.32 0.14
C ARG A 133 -15.52 4.34 1.57
N ALA A 134 -16.19 5.07 2.46
CA ALA A 134 -16.01 4.91 3.89
C ALA A 134 -17.15 4.04 4.45
N THR A 135 -16.78 2.98 5.17
CA THR A 135 -17.72 2.15 5.94
C THR A 135 -17.45 2.40 7.41
N ARG A 136 -18.39 3.08 8.09
CA ARG A 136 -18.27 3.42 9.51
C ARG A 136 -19.25 2.59 10.34
N PHE A 137 -18.77 1.82 11.30
CA PHE A 137 -19.64 0.98 12.14
C PHE A 137 -19.00 0.66 13.49
N ASN A 138 -19.77 0.06 14.40
CA ASN A 138 -19.29 -0.23 15.75
C ASN A 138 -18.44 -1.51 15.76
N ALA A 139 -17.13 -1.33 15.96
CA ALA A 139 -16.21 -2.40 16.32
C ALA A 139 -15.20 -1.88 17.36
N PRO A 140 -14.87 -2.65 18.43
CA PRO A 140 -14.02 -2.16 19.51
C PRO A 140 -12.66 -1.63 19.05
N LEU A 141 -12.02 -2.31 18.09
CA LEU A 141 -10.71 -1.89 17.55
C LEU A 141 -10.79 -0.55 16.80
N LEU A 142 -11.87 -0.30 16.05
CA LEU A 142 -12.01 0.90 15.22
C LEU A 142 -12.17 2.19 16.05
N LYS A 143 -12.45 2.08 17.36
CA LYS A 143 -12.44 3.24 18.26
C LYS A 143 -11.07 3.93 18.27
N TYR A 144 -10.00 3.18 18.05
CA TYR A 144 -8.63 3.64 18.21
C TYR A 144 -7.84 3.74 16.90
N ILE A 145 -8.18 2.92 15.90
CA ILE A 145 -7.53 2.91 14.58
C ILE A 145 -8.58 3.00 13.46
N SER A 146 -8.13 3.23 12.24
CA SER A 146 -8.91 2.95 11.03
C SER A 146 -8.11 2.06 10.07
N ILE A 147 -8.80 1.45 9.11
CA ILE A 147 -8.19 0.50 8.18
C ILE A 147 -8.61 0.86 6.75
N ILE A 148 -7.68 0.84 5.80
CA ILE A 148 -7.98 0.95 4.37
C ILE A 148 -7.78 -0.42 3.73
N ASP A 149 -8.88 -1.06 3.34
CA ASP A 149 -8.83 -2.21 2.43
C ASP A 149 -8.71 -1.71 1.00
N THR A 150 -7.75 -2.25 0.26
CA THR A 150 -7.51 -1.86 -1.13
C THR A 150 -8.00 -2.95 -2.09
N PRO A 151 -8.33 -2.60 -3.35
CA PRO A 151 -8.55 -3.59 -4.38
C PRO A 151 -7.38 -4.58 -4.49
N GLY A 152 -7.65 -5.81 -4.94
CA GLY A 152 -6.57 -6.72 -5.32
C GLY A 152 -5.68 -6.09 -6.40
N ILE A 153 -4.37 -6.26 -6.26
CA ILE A 153 -3.43 -5.87 -7.31
C ILE A 153 -3.56 -6.89 -8.46
N LEU A 154 -3.73 -6.40 -9.68
CA LEU A 154 -4.08 -7.20 -10.86
C LEU A 154 -2.82 -7.86 -11.45
N THR A 155 -3.08 -8.91 -12.21
CA THR A 155 -2.07 -9.59 -13.02
C THR A 155 -2.43 -9.33 -14.48
N GLY A 156 -1.73 -8.39 -15.13
CA GLY A 156 -1.83 -8.12 -16.57
C GLY A 156 -2.42 -6.77 -16.95
N ASP A 157 -1.87 -6.19 -18.04
CA ASP A 157 -2.05 -4.79 -18.43
C ASP A 157 -3.50 -4.39 -18.72
N LYS A 158 -4.28 -5.27 -19.38
CA LYS A 158 -5.66 -4.95 -19.79
C LYS A 158 -6.56 -4.59 -18.61
N GLN A 159 -6.39 -5.28 -17.48
CA GLN A 159 -7.22 -5.02 -16.32
C GLN A 159 -6.77 -3.74 -15.60
N VAL A 160 -5.47 -3.41 -15.67
CA VAL A 160 -4.89 -2.16 -15.13
C VAL A 160 -5.41 -0.96 -15.91
N GLU A 161 -5.38 -1.00 -17.24
CA GLU A 161 -5.88 0.07 -18.12
C GLU A 161 -7.37 0.38 -17.87
N ASN A 162 -8.17 -0.66 -17.64
CA ASN A 162 -9.62 -0.53 -17.42
C ASN A 162 -10.00 0.13 -16.07
N ARG A 163 -9.06 0.37 -15.14
CA ARG A 163 -9.39 1.00 -13.85
C ARG A 163 -9.76 2.47 -13.97
N GLY A 164 -9.20 3.18 -14.96
CA GLY A 164 -9.43 4.61 -15.18
C GLY A 164 -8.75 5.56 -14.18
N TYR A 165 -7.89 5.06 -13.27
CA TYR A 165 -7.06 5.87 -12.37
C TYR A 165 -5.70 5.20 -12.16
N ASP A 166 -4.69 6.01 -11.79
CA ASP A 166 -3.33 5.54 -11.53
C ASP A 166 -3.23 4.95 -10.11
N PHE A 167 -3.38 3.63 -9.99
CA PHE A 167 -3.35 2.92 -8.72
C PHE A 167 -2.03 3.12 -7.97
N ALA A 168 -0.91 3.04 -8.68
CA ALA A 168 0.43 3.23 -8.13
C ALA A 168 0.58 4.61 -7.46
N GLN A 169 0.10 5.67 -8.12
CA GLN A 169 0.14 7.02 -7.57
C GLN A 169 -0.81 7.21 -6.40
N VAL A 170 -1.98 6.56 -6.40
CA VAL A 170 -2.89 6.55 -5.24
C VAL A 170 -2.20 5.88 -4.03
N ILE A 171 -1.55 4.72 -4.23
CA ILE A 171 -0.82 4.06 -3.14
C ILE A 171 0.34 4.92 -2.64
N LYS A 172 1.11 5.55 -3.55
CA LYS A 172 2.15 6.52 -3.18
C LYS A 172 1.59 7.60 -2.27
N PHE A 173 0.46 8.19 -2.67
CA PHE A 173 -0.18 9.25 -1.92
C PHE A 173 -0.64 8.77 -0.54
N LEU A 174 -1.38 7.66 -0.49
CA LEU A 174 -1.86 7.06 0.76
C LEU A 174 -0.70 6.68 1.70
N SER A 175 0.40 6.14 1.18
CA SER A 175 1.57 5.76 1.99
C SER A 175 2.18 6.93 2.77
N SER A 176 2.05 8.15 2.24
CA SER A 176 2.49 9.37 2.92
C SER A 176 1.54 9.85 4.02
N LYS A 177 0.30 9.32 4.08
CA LYS A 177 -0.77 9.73 4.99
C LYS A 177 -1.09 8.69 6.06
N VAL A 178 -0.81 7.41 5.79
CA VAL A 178 -1.07 6.32 6.75
C VAL A 178 0.11 6.08 7.69
N ASP A 179 -0.16 5.38 8.79
CA ASP A 179 0.78 5.18 9.89
C ASP A 179 1.38 3.75 9.86
N CYS A 180 0.75 2.81 9.16
CA CYS A 180 1.21 1.43 8.99
C CYS A 180 0.76 0.86 7.63
N ILE A 181 1.61 0.05 7.00
CA ILE A 181 1.35 -0.57 5.70
C ILE A 181 1.57 -2.08 5.83
N PHE A 182 0.54 -2.87 5.56
CA PHE A 182 0.64 -4.32 5.51
C PHE A 182 0.78 -4.79 4.06
N LEU A 183 1.89 -5.45 3.75
CA LEU A 183 2.10 -6.13 2.46
C LEU A 183 1.77 -7.61 2.62
N LEU A 184 0.66 -8.06 2.03
CA LEU A 184 0.17 -9.44 2.14
C LEU A 184 0.60 -10.29 0.95
N PHE A 185 1.15 -11.46 1.26
CA PHE A 185 1.50 -12.52 0.32
C PHE A 185 0.76 -13.81 0.68
N ASP A 186 0.42 -14.63 -0.31
CA ASP A 186 -0.23 -15.93 -0.10
C ASP A 186 0.81 -17.05 -0.07
N ALA A 187 0.92 -17.77 1.06
CA ALA A 187 1.87 -18.87 1.20
C ALA A 187 1.59 -20.04 0.23
N ASN A 188 0.34 -20.25 -0.18
CA ASN A 188 -0.07 -21.35 -1.05
C ASN A 188 0.17 -21.04 -2.53
N LYS A 189 0.26 -19.75 -2.90
CA LYS A 189 0.48 -19.27 -4.27
C LYS A 189 1.35 -18.02 -4.24
N LEU A 190 2.64 -18.22 -3.91
CA LEU A 190 3.58 -17.12 -3.92
C LEU A 190 3.81 -16.67 -5.37
N ASP A 191 3.24 -15.52 -5.69
CA ASP A 191 3.48 -14.79 -6.91
C ASP A 191 3.66 -13.32 -6.56
N ILE A 192 4.45 -12.60 -7.35
CA ILE A 192 4.64 -11.15 -7.24
C ILE A 192 4.55 -10.59 -8.65
N SER A 193 3.35 -10.15 -9.04
CA SER A 193 3.11 -9.55 -10.35
C SER A 193 3.95 -8.29 -10.57
N ASP A 194 4.17 -7.91 -11.83
CA ASP A 194 4.95 -6.71 -12.15
C ASP A 194 4.29 -5.43 -11.62
N GLU A 195 2.96 -5.35 -11.62
CA GLU A 195 2.23 -4.25 -10.96
C GLU A 195 2.52 -4.25 -9.44
N TYR A 196 2.53 -5.41 -8.78
CA TYR A 196 2.81 -5.45 -7.35
C TYR A 196 4.27 -5.07 -7.05
N LYS A 197 5.23 -5.47 -7.90
CA LYS A 197 6.62 -5.01 -7.80
C LYS A 197 6.72 -3.49 -7.88
N GLN A 198 6.03 -2.87 -8.84
CA GLN A 198 6.00 -1.42 -9.00
C GLN A 198 5.41 -0.72 -7.76
N VAL A 199 4.31 -1.27 -7.21
CA VAL A 199 3.70 -0.76 -5.98
C VAL A 199 4.69 -0.83 -4.80
N ILE A 200 5.40 -1.94 -4.63
CA ILE A 200 6.41 -2.10 -3.56
C ILE A 200 7.56 -1.09 -3.74
N GLN A 201 8.03 -0.89 -4.98
CA GLN A 201 9.09 0.08 -5.29
C GLN A 201 8.67 1.53 -4.99
N ILE A 202 7.40 1.86 -5.21
CA ILE A 202 6.86 3.20 -4.94
C ILE A 202 6.76 3.51 -3.44
N LEU A 203 6.76 2.49 -2.58
CA LEU A 203 6.81 2.65 -1.13
C LEU A 203 8.22 2.97 -0.60
N GLU A 204 9.21 3.08 -1.47
CA GLU A 204 10.57 3.54 -1.12
C GLU A 204 10.51 4.83 -0.29
N GLY A 205 11.21 4.82 0.84
CA GLY A 205 11.23 5.87 1.85
C GLY A 205 10.15 5.76 2.93
N ASN A 206 9.25 4.77 2.89
CA ASN A 206 8.27 4.47 3.93
C ASN A 206 8.46 3.06 4.53
N GLU A 207 9.67 2.51 4.45
CA GLU A 207 9.98 1.14 4.86
C GLU A 207 9.72 0.89 6.35
N ASP A 208 9.87 1.92 7.20
CA ASP A 208 9.62 1.88 8.64
C ASP A 208 8.13 1.68 9.00
N LYS A 209 7.23 1.93 8.04
CA LYS A 209 5.79 1.70 8.15
C LYS A 209 5.38 0.30 7.65
N ILE A 210 6.26 -0.38 6.90
CA ILE A 210 5.93 -1.65 6.25
C ILE A 210 6.04 -2.82 7.22
N LYS A 211 5.00 -3.65 7.27
CA LYS A 211 5.01 -4.98 7.88
C LYS A 211 4.62 -6.01 6.81
N ILE A 212 5.46 -7.02 6.61
CA ILE A 212 5.23 -8.01 5.56
C ILE A 212 4.55 -9.22 6.17
N ILE A 213 3.47 -9.70 5.55
CA ILE A 213 2.65 -10.79 6.06
C ILE A 213 2.58 -11.91 5.03
N LEU A 214 3.15 -13.06 5.36
CA LEU A 214 2.98 -14.31 4.62
C LEU A 214 1.74 -15.04 5.16
N ASN A 215 0.59 -14.77 4.55
CA ASN A 215 -0.72 -15.25 4.98
C ASN A 215 -0.99 -16.69 4.51
N LYS A 216 -2.01 -17.33 5.10
CA LYS A 216 -2.43 -18.72 4.82
C LYS A 216 -1.34 -19.76 5.08
N ALA A 217 -0.40 -19.46 5.98
CA ALA A 217 0.72 -20.35 6.30
C ALA A 217 0.29 -21.71 6.87
N ASP A 218 -0.91 -21.81 7.43
CA ASP A 218 -1.47 -23.06 7.94
C ASP A 218 -1.87 -24.04 6.82
N TRP A 219 -2.10 -23.54 5.60
CA TRP A 219 -2.47 -24.32 4.42
C TRP A 219 -1.28 -24.90 3.64
N VAL A 220 -0.06 -24.68 4.12
CA VAL A 220 1.18 -25.07 3.45
C VAL A 220 1.97 -25.98 4.37
N ARG A 221 2.52 -27.08 3.85
CA ARG A 221 3.29 -28.01 4.70
C ARG A 221 4.55 -27.32 5.26
N PRO A 222 5.06 -27.69 6.45
CA PRO A 222 6.20 -27.02 7.08
C PRO A 222 7.41 -26.81 6.16
N ARG A 223 7.82 -27.85 5.42
CA ARG A 223 8.95 -27.76 4.48
C ARG A 223 8.68 -26.77 3.36
N GLU A 224 7.49 -26.83 2.78
CA GLU A 224 7.07 -25.93 1.70
C GLU A 224 7.02 -24.47 2.19
N LEU A 225 6.51 -24.24 3.40
CA LEU A 225 6.45 -22.91 4.00
C LEU A 225 7.83 -22.27 4.17
N VAL A 226 8.84 -23.06 4.58
CA VAL A 226 10.24 -22.60 4.67
C VAL A 226 10.76 -22.18 3.29
N HIS A 227 10.48 -22.97 2.24
CA HIS A 227 10.91 -22.65 0.87
C HIS A 227 10.21 -21.39 0.35
N VAL A 228 8.89 -21.28 0.56
CA VAL A 228 8.08 -20.12 0.15
C VAL A 228 8.58 -18.85 0.86
N ARG A 229 8.84 -18.91 2.17
CA ARG A 229 9.43 -17.79 2.90
C ARG A 229 10.79 -17.39 2.34
N GLY A 230 11.65 -18.35 2.03
CA GLY A 230 12.95 -18.09 1.41
C GLY A 230 12.84 -17.43 0.04
N ALA A 231 11.94 -17.93 -0.82
CA ALA A 231 11.67 -17.36 -2.14
C ALA A 231 11.10 -15.93 -2.05
N LEU A 232 10.20 -15.67 -1.10
CA LEU A 232 9.66 -14.33 -0.85
C LEU A 232 10.76 -13.36 -0.43
N MET A 233 11.60 -13.74 0.54
CA MET A 233 12.73 -12.90 0.99
C MET A 233 13.71 -12.60 -0.15
N TRP A 234 14.02 -13.60 -0.98
CA TRP A 234 14.87 -13.43 -2.15
C TRP A 234 14.27 -12.45 -3.18
N ALA A 235 12.97 -12.57 -3.45
CA ALA A 235 12.29 -11.65 -4.36
C ALA A 235 12.24 -10.23 -3.80
N LEU A 236 11.90 -10.06 -2.52
CA LEU A 236 11.86 -8.75 -1.86
C LEU A 236 13.24 -8.09 -1.83
N GLY A 237 14.32 -8.84 -1.59
CA GLY A 237 15.68 -8.30 -1.63
C GLY A 237 16.11 -7.76 -3.01
N LYS A 238 15.44 -8.19 -4.09
CA LYS A 238 15.65 -7.64 -5.45
C LYS A 238 14.76 -6.43 -5.75
N ILE A 239 13.62 -6.32 -5.09
CA ILE A 239 12.60 -5.30 -5.36
C ILE A 239 12.81 -4.08 -4.45
N MET A 240 12.98 -4.31 -3.15
CA MET A 240 13.15 -3.27 -2.14
C MET A 240 14.59 -2.74 -2.16
N ARG A 241 14.74 -1.42 -2.09
CA ARG A 241 16.04 -0.73 -2.06
C ARG A 241 16.50 -0.44 -0.64
N CYS A 242 16.27 -1.37 0.27
CA CYS A 242 16.71 -1.26 1.66
C CYS A 242 17.82 -2.29 1.96
N PRO A 243 18.80 -1.95 2.81
CA PRO A 243 19.87 -2.88 3.20
C PRO A 243 19.32 -4.17 3.85
N GLU A 244 18.24 -4.04 4.62
CA GLU A 244 17.58 -5.14 5.30
C GLU A 244 16.07 -5.12 4.98
N VAL A 245 15.55 -6.26 4.52
CA VAL A 245 14.12 -6.43 4.26
C VAL A 245 13.36 -6.38 5.59
N PRO A 246 12.24 -5.64 5.71
CA PRO A 246 11.43 -5.62 6.91
C PRO A 246 11.00 -7.02 7.37
N LYS A 247 10.73 -7.18 8.67
CA LYS A 247 10.31 -8.48 9.23
C LYS A 247 9.09 -9.03 8.47
N VAL A 248 9.21 -10.29 8.05
CA VAL A 248 8.11 -11.09 7.50
C VAL A 248 7.45 -11.89 8.62
N TYR A 249 6.18 -11.61 8.87
CA TYR A 249 5.33 -12.35 9.79
C TYR A 249 4.66 -13.51 9.07
N ILE A 250 4.76 -14.70 9.64
CA ILE A 250 4.11 -15.91 9.13
C ILE A 250 2.77 -16.05 9.85
N GLY A 251 1.67 -15.99 9.10
CA GLY A 251 0.35 -15.91 9.71
C GLY A 251 -0.73 -16.63 8.94
N SER A 252 -1.88 -16.73 9.59
CA SER A 252 -3.13 -17.09 8.94
C SER A 252 -4.26 -16.33 9.62
N PHE A 253 -4.73 -15.26 9.00
CA PHE A 253 -5.62 -14.29 9.63
C PHE A 253 -7.09 -14.63 9.38
N TRP A 254 -7.48 -15.77 9.96
CA TRP A 254 -8.83 -16.31 9.90
C TRP A 254 -9.06 -17.24 11.12
N PRO A 255 -10.30 -17.54 11.50
CA PRO A 255 -10.58 -18.21 12.77
C PRO A 255 -10.39 -19.74 12.75
N TYR A 256 -9.96 -20.33 11.63
CA TYR A 256 -9.86 -21.79 11.51
C TYR A 256 -8.42 -22.28 11.41
N TRP A 257 -8.16 -23.51 11.84
CA TRP A 257 -6.91 -24.21 11.58
C TRP A 257 -7.06 -25.20 10.43
N SER A 258 -6.13 -25.15 9.48
CA SER A 258 -5.87 -26.26 8.58
C SER A 258 -5.09 -27.40 9.28
N ASN A 259 -5.29 -28.63 8.81
CA ASN A 259 -4.55 -29.82 9.25
C ASN A 259 -3.24 -30.02 8.48
N LYS A 260 -2.93 -29.18 7.48
CA LYS A 260 -1.71 -29.31 6.67
C LYS A 260 -0.43 -28.93 7.41
N ASN A 261 -0.52 -27.99 8.37
CA ASN A 261 0.64 -27.46 9.08
C ASN A 261 0.44 -27.49 10.60
N VAL A 262 0.29 -28.70 11.15
CA VAL A 262 0.16 -28.87 12.61
C VAL A 262 1.46 -28.51 13.33
N LEU A 263 2.61 -28.85 12.73
CA LEU A 263 3.94 -28.71 13.36
C LEU A 263 4.35 -27.25 13.62
N LEU A 264 3.92 -26.29 12.79
CA LEU A 264 4.31 -24.88 12.94
C LEU A 264 3.20 -24.00 13.51
N ARG A 265 2.13 -24.58 14.11
CA ARG A 265 1.01 -23.80 14.67
C ARG A 265 1.49 -22.80 15.72
N ASP A 266 2.40 -23.20 16.59
CA ASP A 266 2.92 -22.33 17.65
C ASP A 266 3.69 -21.14 17.06
N ALA A 267 4.55 -21.38 16.07
CA ALA A 267 5.26 -20.32 15.36
C ALA A 267 4.31 -19.38 14.59
N ILE A 268 3.27 -19.92 13.94
CA ILE A 268 2.22 -19.12 13.27
C ILE A 268 1.44 -18.28 14.29
N MET A 269 1.18 -18.82 15.49
CA MET A 269 0.50 -18.09 16.56
C MET A 269 1.39 -17.00 17.16
N GLU A 270 2.68 -17.26 17.35
CA GLU A 270 3.63 -16.28 17.87
C GLU A 270 3.70 -15.03 16.96
N ASP A 271 3.85 -15.22 15.64
CA ASP A 271 3.87 -14.11 14.69
C ASP A 271 2.50 -13.42 14.57
N LEU A 272 1.40 -14.16 14.65
CA LEU A 272 0.05 -13.56 14.69
C LEU A 272 -0.11 -12.67 15.95
N THR A 273 0.31 -13.16 17.12
CA THR A 273 0.30 -12.38 18.37
C THR A 273 1.19 -11.15 18.24
N ALA A 274 2.34 -11.25 17.57
CA ALA A 274 3.20 -10.10 17.31
C ALA A 274 2.52 -9.06 16.41
N VAL A 275 1.83 -9.46 15.34
CA VAL A 275 1.05 -8.54 14.50
C VAL A 275 -0.09 -7.88 15.28
N VAL A 276 -0.81 -8.63 16.12
CA VAL A 276 -1.86 -8.08 16.98
C VAL A 276 -1.30 -7.05 17.97
N LYS A 277 -0.11 -7.32 18.54
CA LYS A 277 0.58 -6.38 19.42
C LYS A 277 0.99 -5.10 18.69
N GLU A 278 1.50 -5.20 17.46
CA GLU A 278 1.84 -4.04 16.63
C GLU A 278 0.60 -3.18 16.33
N ILE A 279 -0.55 -3.81 16.06
CA ILE A 279 -1.82 -3.10 15.86
C ILE A 279 -2.27 -2.40 17.15
N ALA A 280 -2.17 -3.08 18.30
CA ALA A 280 -2.54 -2.54 19.61
C ALA A 280 -1.63 -1.37 20.05
N ASP A 281 -0.36 -1.37 19.64
CA ASP A 281 0.60 -0.30 19.96
C ASP A 281 0.52 0.89 19.00
N LEU A 282 -0.13 0.73 17.84
CA LEU A 282 -0.19 1.78 16.82
C LEU A 282 -0.72 3.12 17.38
N PRO A 283 -1.78 3.16 18.21
CA PRO A 283 -2.27 4.41 18.80
C PRO A 283 -1.34 5.06 19.84
N ASN A 284 -0.34 4.34 20.34
CA ASN A 284 0.69 4.91 21.21
C ASN A 284 1.92 5.41 20.43
N SER A 285 2.12 4.93 19.20
CA SER A 285 3.32 5.25 18.40
C SER A 285 3.07 6.23 17.25
N TYR A 286 1.82 6.44 16.82
CA TYR A 286 1.52 7.20 15.60
C TYR A 286 1.87 8.70 15.67
N HIS A 287 1.71 9.37 16.81
CA HIS A 287 2.11 10.77 16.96
C HIS A 287 3.59 10.99 16.66
N ARG A 288 4.46 10.09 17.14
CA ARG A 288 5.89 10.11 16.83
C ARG A 288 6.13 9.93 15.32
N ARG A 289 5.40 9.02 14.68
CA ARG A 289 5.50 8.79 13.23
C ARG A 289 5.09 10.03 12.43
N ARG A 290 3.96 10.67 12.79
CA ARG A 290 3.48 11.90 12.13
C ARG A 290 4.45 13.06 12.29
N ILE A 291 5.06 13.23 13.46
CA ILE A 291 6.13 14.24 13.66
C ILE A 291 7.30 13.96 12.69
N ASN A 292 7.72 12.70 12.55
CA ASN A 292 8.79 12.32 11.63
C ASN A 292 8.41 12.60 10.17
N ASP A 293 7.17 12.30 9.77
CA ASP A 293 6.66 12.56 8.40
C ASP A 293 6.64 14.06 8.09
N VAL A 294 6.17 14.89 9.02
CA VAL A 294 6.15 16.35 8.86
C VAL A 294 7.56 16.92 8.85
N ALA A 295 8.47 16.41 9.68
CA ALA A 295 9.88 16.79 9.65
C ALA A 295 10.56 16.41 8.33
N LYS A 296 10.28 15.21 7.80
CA LYS A 296 10.75 14.75 6.48
C LYS A 296 10.21 15.66 5.38
N ARG A 297 8.91 15.98 5.40
CA ARG A 297 8.28 16.93 4.47
C ARG A 297 8.96 18.31 4.53
N ALA A 298 9.20 18.87 5.71
CA ALA A 298 9.86 20.16 5.85
C ALA A 298 11.28 20.16 5.27
N ARG A 299 12.05 19.07 5.44
CA ARG A 299 13.35 18.89 4.79
C ARG A 299 13.21 18.83 3.26
N ASN A 300 12.25 18.07 2.74
CA ASN A 300 12.01 17.98 1.29
C ASN A 300 11.62 19.33 0.68
N VAL A 301 10.76 20.10 1.35
CA VAL A 301 10.37 21.46 0.91
C VAL A 301 11.59 22.39 0.88
N ARG A 302 12.49 22.26 1.86
CA ARG A 302 13.74 23.03 1.91
C ARG A 302 14.66 22.65 0.75
N ILE A 303 14.88 21.36 0.48
CA ILE A 303 15.66 20.87 -0.66
C ILE A 303 15.05 21.37 -1.97
N HIS A 304 13.73 21.24 -2.13
CA HIS A 304 12.99 21.76 -3.28
C HIS A 304 13.21 23.26 -3.48
N SER A 305 13.20 24.05 -2.40
CA SER A 305 13.49 25.49 -2.50
C SER A 305 14.90 25.79 -3.02
N TYR A 306 15.90 24.98 -2.65
CA TYR A 306 17.26 25.11 -3.17
C TYR A 306 17.36 24.72 -4.65
N VAL A 307 16.67 23.67 -5.06
CA VAL A 307 16.57 23.26 -6.47
C VAL A 307 15.94 24.36 -7.30
N MET A 308 14.79 24.89 -6.87
CA MET A 308 14.09 25.98 -7.55
C MET A 308 14.94 27.25 -7.60
N ASP A 309 15.67 27.58 -6.52
CA ASP A 309 16.58 28.72 -6.51
C ASP A 309 17.68 28.57 -7.56
N GLU A 310 18.32 27.40 -7.64
CA GLU A 310 19.41 27.16 -8.57
C GLU A 310 18.94 27.17 -10.04
N ILE A 311 17.78 26.59 -10.33
CA ILE A 311 17.14 26.66 -11.64
C ILE A 311 16.85 28.12 -12.02
N MET A 312 16.28 28.91 -11.10
CA MET A 312 16.00 30.33 -11.34
C MET A 312 17.28 31.17 -11.46
N LYS A 313 18.40 30.75 -10.87
CA LYS A 313 19.72 31.39 -11.01
C LYS A 313 20.21 31.29 -12.45
N ARG A 314 20.03 30.12 -13.06
CA ARG A 314 20.41 29.83 -14.45
C ARG A 314 19.50 30.54 -15.45
N LYS A 315 18.20 30.68 -15.16
CA LYS A 315 17.24 31.47 -15.98
C LYS A 315 17.61 32.94 -16.14
N LEU A 316 18.33 33.54 -15.18
CA LEU A 316 18.67 34.96 -15.27
C LEU A 316 19.70 35.26 -16.38
N PHE A 317 20.38 34.24 -16.91
CA PHE A 317 21.37 34.39 -17.98
C PHE A 317 20.78 34.27 -19.39
N PHE A 318 19.59 33.68 -19.56
CA PHE A 318 18.98 33.43 -20.87
C PHE A 318 17.51 33.83 -20.83
N SER A 319 17.19 34.93 -21.52
CA SER A 319 15.87 35.59 -21.67
C SER A 319 14.65 34.69 -21.43
N ILE A 320 13.65 35.25 -20.71
CA ILE A 320 12.37 34.64 -20.31
C ILE A 320 11.71 33.95 -21.50
N THR A 321 12.01 32.68 -21.67
CA THR A 321 11.38 31.84 -22.68
C THR A 321 10.39 30.93 -21.97
N LEU A 322 9.20 30.79 -22.55
CA LEU A 322 8.16 29.87 -22.10
C LEU A 322 8.64 28.41 -22.04
N THR A 323 9.77 28.12 -22.68
CA THR A 323 10.44 26.81 -22.73
C THR A 323 11.31 26.52 -21.51
N ALA A 324 11.52 27.47 -20.59
CA ALA A 324 12.39 27.27 -19.44
C ALA A 324 12.04 26.04 -18.57
N PRO A 325 10.76 25.63 -18.38
CA PRO A 325 10.46 24.40 -17.68
C PRO A 325 10.99 23.15 -18.40
N ASP A 326 11.02 23.15 -19.74
CA ASP A 326 11.56 22.05 -20.52
C ASP A 326 13.10 22.07 -20.53
N THR A 327 13.69 23.24 -20.80
CA THR A 327 15.15 23.35 -21.02
C THR A 327 15.97 23.30 -19.74
N GLU A 328 15.51 23.91 -18.65
CA GLU A 328 16.30 24.04 -17.41
C GLU A 328 16.13 22.85 -16.47
N THR A 329 15.02 22.10 -16.63
CA THR A 329 14.73 20.93 -15.81
C THR A 329 15.04 19.62 -16.53
N GLU A 330 15.74 19.65 -17.67
CA GLU A 330 16.17 18.43 -18.35
C GLU A 330 16.93 17.51 -17.37
N PRO A 331 16.61 16.20 -17.30
CA PRO A 331 17.15 15.32 -16.27
C PRO A 331 18.68 15.27 -16.18
N LYS A 332 19.40 15.48 -17.30
CA LYS A 332 20.88 15.57 -17.29
C LYS A 332 21.37 16.83 -16.58
N LYS A 333 20.73 17.97 -16.83
CA LYS A 333 21.06 19.25 -16.18
C LYS A 333 20.68 19.23 -14.71
N LEU A 334 19.50 18.68 -14.37
CA LEU A 334 19.07 18.52 -12.97
C LEU A 334 20.05 17.68 -12.16
N ARG A 335 20.55 16.56 -12.72
CA ARG A 335 21.58 15.76 -12.03
C ARG A 335 22.83 16.57 -11.69
N ASN A 336 23.26 17.48 -12.56
CA ASN A 336 24.38 18.37 -12.26
C ASN A 336 24.01 19.37 -11.16
N VAL A 337 22.82 19.99 -11.24
CA VAL A 337 22.27 20.86 -10.17
C VAL A 337 22.28 20.13 -8.82
N TYR A 338 21.84 18.88 -8.76
CA TYR A 338 21.77 18.11 -7.53
C TYR A 338 23.16 17.81 -6.98
N ARG A 339 24.15 17.47 -7.82
CA ARG A 339 25.54 17.28 -7.37
C ARG A 339 26.14 18.56 -6.79
N ASP A 340 25.94 19.69 -7.46
CA ASP A 340 26.44 20.99 -7.00
C ASP A 340 25.80 21.38 -5.67
N LEU A 341 24.47 21.21 -5.55
CA LEU A 341 23.73 21.49 -4.31
C LEU A 341 24.13 20.53 -3.18
N ALA A 342 24.30 19.24 -3.46
CA ALA A 342 24.74 18.25 -2.49
C ALA A 342 26.09 18.63 -1.87
N ALA A 343 27.06 19.02 -2.70
CA ALA A 343 28.37 19.47 -2.25
C ALA A 343 28.30 20.79 -1.45
N ASN A 344 27.61 21.79 -1.97
CA ASN A 344 27.58 23.14 -1.39
C ASN A 344 26.75 23.25 -0.11
N ARG A 345 25.69 22.43 0.01
CA ARG A 345 24.74 22.47 1.13
C ARG A 345 24.86 21.27 2.08
N ARG A 346 25.75 20.32 1.79
CA ARG A 346 25.91 19.05 2.54
C ARG A 346 24.61 18.23 2.61
N ILE A 347 23.95 18.09 1.46
CA ILE A 347 22.71 17.31 1.32
C ILE A 347 23.07 15.96 0.68
N VAL A 348 22.44 14.88 1.13
CA VAL A 348 22.65 13.55 0.54
C VAL A 348 21.96 13.50 -0.82
N LEU A 349 22.63 12.94 -1.83
CA LEU A 349 22.10 12.87 -3.20
C LEU A 349 20.74 12.17 -3.30
N ASN A 350 20.49 11.18 -2.44
CA ASN A 350 19.24 10.43 -2.42
C ASN A 350 18.06 11.19 -1.81
N ASP A 351 18.30 12.34 -1.15
CA ASP A 351 17.23 13.19 -0.62
C ASP A 351 16.61 14.09 -1.70
N PHE A 352 17.24 14.19 -2.88
CA PHE A 352 16.70 14.95 -4.00
C PHE A 352 15.57 14.17 -4.70
N PRO A 353 14.58 14.88 -5.26
CA PRO A 353 13.53 14.23 -6.04
C PRO A 353 14.10 13.56 -7.30
N ASP A 354 13.40 12.53 -7.79
CA ASP A 354 13.75 11.88 -9.06
C ASP A 354 13.78 12.91 -10.21
N PRO A 355 14.91 13.05 -10.94
CA PRO A 355 15.05 14.08 -11.99
C PRO A 355 14.01 13.96 -13.11
N GLU A 356 13.68 12.74 -13.51
CA GLU A 356 12.70 12.46 -14.56
C GLU A 356 11.28 12.87 -14.13
N LEU A 357 10.88 12.52 -12.91
CA LEU A 357 9.60 12.90 -12.33
C LEU A 357 9.51 14.42 -12.11
N PHE A 358 10.59 15.03 -11.60
CA PHE A 358 10.66 16.47 -11.41
C PHE A 358 10.46 17.20 -12.74
N HIS A 359 11.17 16.76 -13.80
CA HIS A 359 11.07 17.32 -15.14
C HIS A 359 9.63 17.21 -15.70
N LYS A 360 9.03 16.01 -15.58
CA LYS A 360 7.65 15.76 -16.04
C LYS A 360 6.64 16.67 -15.33
N LYS A 361 6.82 16.94 -14.04
CA LYS A 361 5.96 17.84 -13.27
C LYS A 361 6.24 19.30 -13.58
N ALA A 362 7.51 19.70 -13.69
CA ALA A 362 7.92 21.06 -14.04
C ALA A 362 7.28 21.52 -15.36
N LYS A 363 7.22 20.64 -16.37
CA LYS A 363 6.57 20.90 -17.68
C LYS A 363 5.10 21.31 -17.60
N LYS A 364 4.40 20.96 -16.52
CA LYS A 364 2.99 21.31 -16.30
C LYS A 364 2.82 22.67 -15.62
N THR A 365 3.92 23.26 -15.13
CA THR A 365 3.91 24.54 -14.42
C THR A 365 4.37 25.68 -15.31
N ASN A 366 4.06 26.92 -14.92
CA ASN A 366 4.53 28.10 -15.62
C ASN A 366 5.80 28.66 -14.96
N ALA A 367 6.85 28.82 -15.76
CA ALA A 367 8.13 29.39 -15.34
C ALA A 367 8.02 30.77 -14.68
N LYS A 368 7.00 31.56 -15.00
CA LYS A 368 6.76 32.90 -14.43
C LYS A 368 6.38 32.86 -12.95
N ASP A 369 5.79 31.76 -12.50
CA ASP A 369 5.34 31.59 -11.11
C ASP A 369 6.47 31.04 -10.20
N TRP A 370 7.62 30.71 -10.78
CA TRP A 370 8.75 30.18 -10.03
C TRP A 370 9.49 31.31 -9.32
N ALA A 371 9.82 31.08 -8.06
CA ALA A 371 10.43 32.08 -7.20
C ALA A 371 11.83 31.67 -6.76
N ARG A 372 12.71 32.67 -6.64
CA ARG A 372 14.00 32.55 -5.95
C ARG A 372 13.82 32.37 -4.45
N ILE A 373 14.85 31.82 -3.80
CA ILE A 373 14.81 31.59 -2.36
C ILE A 373 14.59 32.89 -1.59
N ASP A 374 13.67 32.85 -0.64
CA ASP A 374 13.48 33.90 0.37
C ASP A 374 14.21 33.48 1.65
N PHE A 375 15.23 34.26 2.03
CA PHE A 375 16.05 34.00 3.21
C PHE A 375 15.24 34.00 4.52
N LYS A 376 14.11 34.71 4.62
CA LYS A 376 13.24 34.67 5.80
C LYS A 376 12.52 33.32 5.88
N LEU A 377 12.03 32.82 4.75
CA LEU A 377 11.36 31.52 4.69
C LEU A 377 12.32 30.36 4.92
N ASP A 378 13.54 30.43 4.38
CA ASP A 378 14.60 29.45 4.67
C ASP A 378 14.95 29.42 6.17
N LYS A 379 15.04 30.59 6.82
CA LYS A 379 15.22 30.68 8.28
C LYS A 379 14.04 30.08 9.07
N LEU A 380 12.80 30.27 8.61
CA LEU A 380 11.63 29.66 9.26
C LEU A 380 11.64 28.14 9.13
N LEU A 381 11.95 27.60 7.94
CA LEU A 381 12.11 26.16 7.73
C LEU A 381 13.23 25.58 8.61
N ASN A 382 14.39 26.26 8.67
CA ASN A 382 15.50 25.83 9.52
C ASN A 382 15.10 25.84 11.00
N SER A 383 14.42 26.90 11.46
CA SER A 383 13.91 26.97 12.83
C SER A 383 12.89 25.89 13.14
N PHE A 384 12.03 25.51 12.19
CA PHE A 384 11.08 24.42 12.39
C PHE A 384 11.83 23.10 12.65
N ILE A 385 12.79 22.78 11.78
CA ILE A 385 13.56 21.53 11.84
C ILE A 385 14.44 21.47 13.09
N GLU A 386 15.13 22.56 13.46
CA GLU A 386 16.11 22.57 14.56
C GLU A 386 15.49 22.82 15.93
N ASN A 387 14.46 23.68 16.02
CA ASN A 387 14.00 24.19 17.32
C ASN A 387 12.61 23.72 17.74
N ASP A 388 11.69 23.48 16.80
CA ASP A 388 10.29 23.18 17.14
C ASP A 388 10.02 21.67 17.32
N ILE A 389 10.65 20.82 16.50
CA ILE A 389 10.42 19.37 16.51
C ILE A 389 10.78 18.75 17.87
N GLY A 390 11.89 19.15 18.48
CA GLY A 390 12.36 18.59 19.76
C GLY A 390 11.36 18.73 20.91
N PRO A 391 10.91 19.96 21.24
CA PRO A 391 9.87 20.17 22.25
C PRO A 391 8.56 19.43 21.97
N ILE A 392 8.12 19.37 20.71
CA ILE A 392 6.89 18.64 20.33
C ILE A 392 7.06 17.14 20.57
N LEU A 393 8.21 16.57 20.21
CA LEU A 393 8.50 15.16 20.45
C LEU A 393 8.57 14.85 21.94
N LYS A 394 9.13 15.74 22.76
CA LYS A 394 9.14 15.61 24.22
C LYS A 394 7.73 15.58 24.80
N ALA A 395 6.79 16.35 24.24
CA ALA A 395 5.40 16.31 24.66
C ALA A 395 4.75 14.94 24.36
N VAL A 396 5.00 14.37 23.17
CA VAL A 396 4.52 13.02 22.81
C VAL A 396 5.06 11.95 23.77
N MET A 397 6.33 12.03 24.16
CA MET A 397 6.92 11.07 25.11
C MET A 397 6.25 11.08 26.50
N ASN A 398 5.54 12.16 26.84
CA ASN A 398 4.82 12.30 28.11
C ASN A 398 3.32 12.08 27.98
N GLU A 399 2.81 11.72 26.79
CA GLU A 399 1.40 11.40 26.60
C GLU A 399 1.03 10.10 27.34
N LYS A 400 -0.20 10.04 27.83
CA LYS A 400 -0.69 8.84 28.52
C LYS A 400 -0.90 7.72 27.51
N GLU A 401 -0.29 6.57 27.76
CA GLU A 401 -0.51 5.38 26.94
C GLU A 401 -1.97 4.95 26.93
N CYS A 402 -2.49 4.67 25.74
CA CYS A 402 -3.77 4.05 25.51
C CYS A 402 -3.63 2.53 25.59
N LYS A 403 -4.32 1.91 26.55
CA LYS A 403 -4.43 0.45 26.63
C LYS A 403 -5.60 -0.02 25.78
N ILE A 404 -5.29 -0.68 24.68
CA ILE A 404 -6.30 -1.20 23.76
C ILE A 404 -6.48 -2.68 24.03
N ASN A 405 -7.68 -3.06 24.45
CA ASN A 405 -8.07 -4.45 24.54
C ASN A 405 -9.16 -4.71 23.50
N PHE A 406 -8.82 -5.46 22.45
CA PHE A 406 -9.78 -5.93 21.45
C PHE A 406 -9.69 -7.46 21.37
N PRO A 407 -10.82 -8.18 21.47
CA PRO A 407 -10.79 -9.63 21.45
C PRO A 407 -10.49 -10.12 20.03
N VAL A 408 -9.36 -10.80 19.88
CA VAL A 408 -9.04 -11.52 18.64
C VAL A 408 -9.63 -12.93 18.73
N PRO A 409 -10.34 -13.42 17.68
CA PRO A 409 -10.95 -14.74 17.72
C PRO A 409 -9.91 -15.84 17.94
N LYS A 410 -10.19 -16.73 18.91
CA LYS A 410 -9.41 -17.95 19.08
C LYS A 410 -9.54 -18.82 17.84
N LYS A 411 -8.44 -19.39 17.39
CA LYS A 411 -8.48 -20.34 16.29
C LYS A 411 -9.02 -21.69 16.73
N VAL A 412 -9.94 -22.23 15.94
CA VAL A 412 -10.58 -23.53 16.16
C VAL A 412 -10.37 -24.44 14.95
N PRO A 413 -10.49 -25.77 15.06
CA PRO A 413 -10.50 -26.64 13.88
C PRO A 413 -11.60 -26.21 12.90
N LEU A 414 -11.34 -26.31 11.59
CA LEU A 414 -12.36 -26.04 10.58
C LEU A 414 -13.50 -27.07 10.71
N PRO A 415 -14.76 -26.66 10.94
CA PRO A 415 -15.88 -27.60 11.02
C PRO A 415 -16.08 -28.35 9.70
N GLU A 416 -16.37 -29.65 9.76
CA GLU A 416 -16.64 -30.47 8.57
C GLU A 416 -17.85 -29.95 7.78
N ASP A 417 -18.85 -29.42 8.48
CA ASP A 417 -20.07 -28.85 7.91
C ASP A 417 -19.99 -27.32 7.74
N TYR A 418 -18.79 -26.73 7.71
CA TYR A 418 -18.57 -25.27 7.62
C TYR A 418 -19.43 -24.61 6.53
N ASN A 419 -19.47 -25.17 5.32
CA ASN A 419 -20.28 -24.63 4.22
C ASN A 419 -21.77 -24.59 4.54
N LYS A 420 -22.29 -25.61 5.24
CA LYS A 420 -23.68 -25.67 5.69
C LYS A 420 -23.94 -24.61 6.76
N LEU A 421 -22.99 -24.42 7.68
CA LEU A 421 -23.07 -23.39 8.72
C LEU A 421 -23.04 -21.98 8.14
N VAL A 422 -22.21 -21.72 7.12
CA VAL A 422 -22.19 -20.43 6.39
C VAL A 422 -23.50 -20.18 5.66
N LYS A 423 -23.99 -21.16 4.88
CA LYS A 423 -25.27 -21.04 4.16
C LYS A 423 -26.44 -20.76 5.11
N ASN A 424 -26.41 -21.34 6.31
CA ASN A 424 -27.41 -21.12 7.36
C ASN A 424 -27.15 -19.86 8.20
N LYS A 425 -26.21 -18.98 7.81
CA LYS A 425 -25.82 -17.75 8.53
C LYS A 425 -25.40 -17.99 10.00
N LYS A 426 -24.97 -19.21 10.32
CA LYS A 426 -24.46 -19.59 11.66
C LYS A 426 -22.97 -19.28 11.82
N LEU A 427 -22.23 -19.24 10.73
CA LEU A 427 -20.82 -18.81 10.69
C LEU A 427 -20.64 -17.75 9.60
N PRO A 428 -19.72 -16.78 9.77
CA PRO A 428 -19.39 -15.85 8.71
C PRO A 428 -18.68 -16.58 7.56
N GLN A 429 -18.91 -16.11 6.33
CA GLN A 429 -18.19 -16.60 5.15
C GLN A 429 -16.76 -16.06 5.15
N PHE A 430 -15.80 -16.97 5.24
CA PHE A 430 -14.36 -16.71 5.20
C PHE A 430 -13.66 -17.51 4.09
N LEU A 431 -14.36 -18.48 3.46
CA LEU A 431 -13.84 -19.29 2.37
C LEU A 431 -14.56 -19.00 1.04
N PRO A 432 -13.82 -19.02 -0.08
CA PRO A 432 -14.41 -19.05 -1.41
C PRO A 432 -15.22 -20.33 -1.67
N GLU A 433 -16.35 -20.23 -2.37
CA GLU A 433 -17.11 -21.41 -2.82
C GLU A 433 -16.27 -22.35 -3.72
N SER A 434 -15.24 -21.84 -4.41
CA SER A 434 -14.44 -22.61 -5.37
C SER A 434 -13.29 -23.45 -4.78
N SER A 435 -13.01 -23.36 -3.47
CA SER A 435 -11.88 -24.10 -2.84
C SER A 435 -12.20 -25.58 -2.56
N GLN A 436 -13.32 -26.09 -3.07
CA GLN A 436 -14.05 -27.26 -2.57
C GLN A 436 -13.67 -28.62 -3.19
N ASN A 437 -12.71 -28.69 -4.12
CA ASN A 437 -12.49 -29.91 -4.93
C ASN A 437 -11.10 -30.59 -4.82
N GLN A 438 -10.22 -30.15 -3.91
CA GLN A 438 -8.86 -30.72 -3.80
C GLN A 438 -8.63 -31.64 -2.58
N SER A 439 -9.52 -31.70 -1.60
CA SER A 439 -9.36 -32.59 -0.43
C SER A 439 -10.06 -33.96 -0.56
N SER A 440 -10.86 -34.19 -1.60
CA SER A 440 -11.69 -35.41 -1.75
C SER A 440 -11.26 -36.34 -2.89
N LYS A 441 -10.22 -35.99 -3.66
CA LYS A 441 -9.72 -36.81 -4.77
C LYS A 441 -8.49 -37.68 -4.44
N ASP A 442 -7.79 -37.41 -3.34
CA ASP A 442 -6.58 -38.16 -2.98
C ASP A 442 -6.84 -39.35 -2.03
N GLU A 443 -8.06 -39.49 -1.47
CA GLU A 443 -8.42 -40.62 -0.58
C GLU A 443 -9.23 -41.74 -1.26
N LYS A 444 -9.61 -41.60 -2.55
CA LYS A 444 -10.34 -42.64 -3.30
C LYS A 444 -9.46 -43.49 -4.24
N LYS A 445 -8.14 -43.35 -4.17
CA LYS A 445 -7.18 -44.10 -5.00
C LYS A 445 -6.29 -45.10 -4.23
N SER A 446 -6.54 -45.31 -2.93
CA SER A 446 -5.74 -46.23 -2.08
C SER A 446 -6.54 -47.37 -1.43
N SER A 447 -7.81 -47.60 -1.83
CA SER A 447 -8.67 -48.63 -1.25
C SER A 447 -9.34 -49.51 -2.32
N LYS A 448 -8.55 -50.14 -3.19
CA LYS A 448 -8.98 -51.24 -4.07
C LYS A 448 -7.79 -52.14 -4.35
N ASP A 449 -7.37 -52.92 -3.36
CA ASP A 449 -6.48 -54.07 -3.53
C ASP A 449 -6.67 -55.00 -2.33
N LYS A 450 -7.49 -56.05 -2.53
CA LYS A 450 -7.51 -57.36 -1.84
C LYS A 450 -8.87 -58.01 -2.05
N ASP A 451 -8.92 -58.94 -3.01
CA ASP A 451 -9.65 -60.22 -3.01
C ASP A 451 -9.67 -60.75 -4.45
N SER A 452 -8.79 -61.71 -4.75
CA SER A 452 -9.07 -63.16 -4.86
C SER A 452 -9.54 -63.54 -6.29
N LYS A 453 -8.62 -64.03 -7.13
CA LYS A 453 -8.32 -65.45 -7.46
C LYS A 453 -9.09 -65.95 -8.70
N GLU A 454 -8.31 -66.48 -9.67
CA GLU A 454 -8.66 -67.48 -10.70
C GLU A 454 -9.65 -67.01 -11.79
N LYS A 455 -9.55 -67.26 -13.09
CA LYS A 455 -8.79 -68.18 -13.96
C LYS A 455 -8.98 -67.69 -15.41
N ASP A 456 -7.93 -67.70 -16.22
CA ASP A 456 -7.84 -68.44 -17.50
C ASP A 456 -8.11 -67.61 -18.79
N THR A 457 -7.06 -67.53 -19.64
CA THR A 457 -6.98 -67.72 -21.11
C THR A 457 -8.04 -67.04 -22.02
N GLU A 458 -7.78 -66.45 -23.19
CA GLU A 458 -6.73 -66.55 -24.21
C GLU A 458 -7.07 -65.52 -25.33
N GLN A 459 -6.06 -64.97 -26.04
CA GLN A 459 -5.99 -64.62 -27.49
C GLN A 459 -7.24 -64.04 -28.25
N SER A 460 -7.20 -63.16 -29.26
CA SER A 460 -6.21 -62.44 -30.04
C SER A 460 -6.92 -61.59 -31.14
N LYS A 461 -6.29 -60.48 -31.55
CA LYS A 461 -6.18 -59.86 -32.91
C LYS A 461 -7.40 -59.70 -33.88
N GLN A 462 -7.55 -58.46 -34.40
CA GLN A 462 -7.62 -57.99 -35.82
C GLN A 462 -8.55 -56.75 -35.93
N LYS A 463 -8.13 -55.51 -36.27
CA LYS A 463 -7.53 -54.87 -37.48
C LYS A 463 -8.54 -54.63 -38.64
N ASN A 464 -8.73 -53.34 -39.02
CA ASN A 464 -9.03 -52.72 -40.35
C ASN A 464 -9.66 -51.30 -40.11
N GLN A 465 -9.06 -50.13 -40.42
CA GLN A 465 -8.79 -49.45 -41.72
C GLN A 465 -10.02 -49.49 -42.67
N SER A 466 -10.56 -48.39 -43.24
CA SER A 466 -9.93 -47.31 -44.05
C SER A 466 -10.97 -46.28 -44.58
N GLN A 467 -10.52 -45.03 -44.86
CA GLN A 467 -10.86 -44.11 -46.01
C GLN A 467 -12.31 -43.59 -46.20
N ASP A 468 -12.67 -42.42 -46.77
CA ASP A 468 -12.09 -41.39 -47.68
C ASP A 468 -12.97 -40.10 -47.54
N ASP A 469 -12.43 -38.87 -47.46
CA ASP A 469 -12.21 -37.83 -48.51
C ASP A 469 -13.44 -37.05 -49.06
N GLY A 470 -13.32 -35.70 -49.10
CA GLY A 470 -14.32 -34.77 -49.66
C GLY A 470 -14.02 -33.26 -49.51
N THR A 471 -13.18 -32.73 -50.41
CA THR A 471 -12.76 -31.33 -50.67
C THR A 471 -13.85 -30.31 -51.02
N THR A 472 -13.69 -29.01 -50.65
CA THR A 472 -13.73 -27.86 -51.61
C THR A 472 -13.24 -26.52 -51.03
N GLU A 473 -12.47 -25.80 -51.86
CA GLU A 473 -11.74 -24.54 -51.64
C GLU A 473 -12.58 -23.25 -51.83
N SER A 474 -12.17 -22.11 -51.26
CA SER A 474 -11.68 -20.92 -52.03
C SER A 474 -11.50 -19.62 -51.20
N LYS A 475 -10.26 -19.08 -51.24
CA LYS A 475 -9.82 -17.68 -51.54
C LYS A 475 -10.43 -16.50 -50.73
N VAL A 476 -9.73 -15.45 -50.25
CA VAL A 476 -8.47 -14.78 -50.67
C VAL A 476 -8.11 -13.60 -49.70
N LYS A 477 -6.79 -13.43 -49.41
CA LYS A 477 -5.94 -12.20 -49.18
C LYS A 477 -6.24 -11.17 -48.05
N GLU A 478 -5.29 -10.42 -47.46
CA GLU A 478 -3.80 -10.33 -47.39
C GLU A 478 -3.42 -9.27 -46.32
N GLY A 479 -2.19 -9.34 -45.77
CA GLY A 479 -1.47 -8.28 -45.02
C GLY A 479 -1.37 -8.55 -43.51
N GLY A 480 -0.25 -9.01 -42.90
CA GLY A 480 1.14 -8.50 -42.90
C GLY A 480 1.37 -7.72 -41.58
N VAL A 481 2.39 -7.83 -40.73
CA VAL A 481 3.76 -8.38 -40.79
C VAL A 481 4.29 -8.53 -39.32
N SER A 482 5.20 -9.50 -39.13
CA SER A 482 6.25 -9.68 -38.10
C SER A 482 5.90 -9.96 -36.62
N THR A 483 6.10 -11.22 -36.24
CA THR A 483 6.57 -11.65 -34.91
C THR A 483 8.01 -12.15 -35.02
N GLN A 484 8.89 -11.68 -34.12
CA GLN A 484 10.22 -12.25 -33.90
C GLN A 484 10.23 -12.95 -32.54
N LYS A 485 10.43 -14.27 -32.59
CA LYS A 485 10.68 -15.18 -31.45
C LYS A 485 12.00 -14.83 -30.78
N VAL A 486 12.04 -14.86 -29.45
CA VAL A 486 13.18 -15.43 -28.72
C VAL A 486 12.63 -16.23 -27.54
N ALA A 487 12.91 -17.53 -27.57
CA ALA A 487 12.77 -18.47 -26.47
C ALA A 487 14.16 -18.64 -25.81
N ASN A 488 14.17 -18.76 -24.47
CA ASN A 488 15.19 -19.39 -23.61
C ASN A 488 14.55 -19.42 -22.21
N VAL A 489 13.99 -20.54 -21.72
CA VAL A 489 14.65 -21.72 -21.11
C VAL A 489 15.73 -21.31 -20.10
N PHE A 490 15.49 -21.51 -18.80
CA PHE A 490 16.23 -22.43 -17.93
C PHE A 490 15.76 -22.32 -16.47
N ALA A 491 15.50 -23.52 -15.89
CA ALA A 491 15.47 -23.93 -14.48
C ALA A 491 14.48 -23.25 -13.50
#